data_AF-A0A0R3PXD1-F1
#
_entry.id   AF-A0A0R3PXD1-F1
#
_cell.length_a   1.000
_cell.length_b   1.000
_cell.length_c   1.000
_cell.angle_alpha   90.00
_cell.angle_beta   90.00
_cell.angle_gamma   90.00
#
_symmetry.space_group_name_H-M   'P 1'
#
loop_
_entity.id
_entity.type
_entity.pdbx_description
1 polymer ?
#
loop_
_entity_poly.entity_id
_entity_poly.type
_entity_poly.pdbx_seq_one_letter_code
_entity_poly.pdbx_strand_id
1 'polypeptide(L)'
;MFQSGVFSPYWGSNLARWIFDTTSNALSSFGGAGYFNSINTVNGITTVIANIGGRPYTAQLPANSVVSMNSNYRNYNGQQSEEVTIVVNGDVTVYRTMNGRTIATDGYGSIRPDGGPFRIY
;
A
#
# COMPACT_ATOMS: atom_id res chain seq x y z
N MET A 1 28.37 -25.43 13.95
CA MET A 1 28.41 -23.95 13.96
C MET A 1 27.09 -23.46 13.37
N PHE A 2 26.15 -22.98 14.19
CA PHE A 2 24.87 -22.49 13.68
C PHE A 2 25.06 -21.07 13.16
N GLN A 3 24.89 -20.91 11.85
CA GLN A 3 25.04 -19.66 11.11
C GLN A 3 23.94 -18.68 11.55
N SER A 4 24.34 -17.72 12.37
CA SER A 4 23.55 -16.61 12.90
C SER A 4 23.09 -15.67 11.78
N GLY A 5 22.03 -16.06 11.06
CA GLY A 5 21.35 -15.20 10.07
C GLY A 5 20.12 -14.47 10.61
N VAL A 6 19.59 -14.89 11.77
CA VAL A 6 18.26 -14.48 12.26
C VAL A 6 18.29 -13.39 13.33
N PHE A 7 19.48 -12.95 13.77
CA PHE A 7 19.65 -12.00 14.88
C PHE A 7 20.52 -10.79 14.52
N SER A 8 20.53 -10.36 13.25
CA SER A 8 21.10 -9.05 12.91
C SER A 8 20.16 -7.95 13.44
N PRO A 9 20.63 -6.94 14.20
CA PRO A 9 19.81 -5.82 14.67
C PRO A 9 19.11 -5.05 13.55
N TYR A 10 19.62 -5.20 12.33
CA TYR A 10 19.12 -4.55 11.12
C TYR A 10 18.28 -5.49 10.24
N TRP A 11 17.97 -6.70 10.70
CA TRP A 11 17.17 -7.69 9.97
C TRP A 11 15.84 -7.11 9.49
N GLY A 12 15.12 -6.39 10.35
CA GLY A 12 13.83 -5.79 10.00
C GLY A 12 13.93 -4.74 8.88
N SER A 13 14.91 -3.83 8.97
CA SER A 13 15.13 -2.80 7.95
C SER A 13 15.63 -3.38 6.63
N ASN A 14 16.52 -4.39 6.71
CA ASN A 14 17.04 -5.08 5.53
C ASN A 14 15.97 -5.92 4.84
N LEU A 15 15.04 -6.51 5.60
CA LEU A 15 13.90 -7.22 5.05
C LEU A 15 12.90 -6.26 4.41
N ALA A 16 12.57 -5.14 5.06
CA ALA A 16 11.68 -4.13 4.47
C ALA A 16 12.27 -3.58 3.16
N ARG A 17 13.58 -3.34 3.14
CA ARG A 17 14.31 -2.94 1.94
C ARG A 17 14.33 -4.05 0.89
N TRP A 18 14.56 -5.30 1.26
CA TRP A 18 14.51 -6.43 0.35
C TRP A 18 13.11 -6.64 -0.25
N ILE A 19 12.05 -6.51 0.54
CA ILE A 19 10.66 -6.55 0.04
C ILE A 19 10.45 -5.41 -0.95
N PHE A 20 10.86 -4.18 -0.60
CA PHE A 20 10.76 -3.03 -1.49
C PHE A 20 11.54 -3.22 -2.78
N ASP A 21 12.78 -3.70 -2.71
CA ASP A 21 13.65 -3.91 -3.87
C ASP A 21 13.13 -5.05 -4.76
N THR A 22 12.70 -6.16 -4.17
CA THR A 22 12.11 -7.30 -4.91
C THR A 22 10.80 -6.89 -5.57
N THR A 23 10.00 -6.07 -4.89
CA THR A 23 8.74 -5.53 -5.44
C THR A 23 8.99 -4.49 -6.53
N SER A 24 9.95 -3.60 -6.36
CA SER A 24 10.35 -2.60 -7.36
C SER A 24 10.93 -3.27 -8.61
N ASN A 25 11.66 -4.38 -8.44
CA ASN A 25 12.17 -5.20 -9.54
C ASN A 25 11.07 -6.02 -10.23
N ALA A 26 10.03 -6.45 -9.49
CA ALA A 26 8.85 -7.05 -10.09
C ALA A 26 8.05 -6.00 -10.90
N LEU A 27 7.86 -4.80 -10.35
CA LEU A 27 7.21 -3.66 -10.99
C LEU A 27 7.87 -3.27 -12.33
N SER A 28 9.20 -3.33 -12.42
CA SER A 28 9.93 -3.05 -13.67
C SER A 28 9.88 -4.21 -14.68
N SER A 29 9.70 -5.46 -14.22
CA SER A 29 9.64 -6.65 -15.07
C SER A 29 8.27 -6.94 -15.68
N PHE A 30 7.17 -6.42 -15.10
CA PHE A 30 5.80 -6.60 -15.61
C PHE A 30 5.34 -5.55 -16.63
N GLY A 31 6.26 -4.77 -17.22
CA GLY A 31 5.96 -3.96 -18.41
C GLY A 31 5.02 -2.76 -18.18
N GLY A 32 4.95 -2.24 -16.95
CA GLY A 32 4.20 -1.01 -16.68
C GLY A 32 3.84 -0.87 -15.21
N ALA A 33 3.72 0.37 -14.76
CA ALA A 33 3.21 0.78 -13.45
C ALA A 33 1.71 0.45 -13.28
N GLY A 34 1.31 -0.79 -13.56
CA GLY A 34 -0.07 -1.27 -13.55
C GLY A 34 -0.31 -2.18 -12.35
N TYR A 35 -1.04 -1.66 -11.36
CA TYR A 35 -1.88 -2.44 -10.44
C TYR A 35 -1.18 -3.43 -9.49
N PHE A 36 0.01 -3.10 -8.99
CA PHE A 36 0.60 -3.90 -7.90
C PHE A 36 0.08 -3.43 -6.53
N ASN A 37 -0.73 -4.28 -5.90
CA ASN A 37 -1.14 -4.16 -4.50
C ASN A 37 -0.65 -5.40 -3.76
N SER A 38 -0.05 -5.21 -2.59
CA SER A 38 0.51 -6.31 -1.80
C SER A 38 0.34 -6.08 -0.31
N ILE A 39 0.09 -7.15 0.42
CA ILE A 39 0.04 -7.19 1.88
C ILE A 39 1.01 -8.30 2.28
N ASN A 40 2.04 -7.96 3.05
CA ASN A 40 3.02 -8.92 3.54
C ASN A 40 3.21 -8.77 5.05
N THR A 41 3.20 -9.88 5.77
CA THR A 41 3.37 -9.89 7.23
C THR A 41 4.62 -10.68 7.58
N VAL A 42 5.58 -10.03 8.23
CA VAL A 42 6.79 -10.70 8.73
C VAL A 42 7.06 -10.27 10.17
N ASN A 43 7.32 -11.25 11.05
CA ASN A 43 7.55 -11.03 12.48
C ASN A 43 6.44 -10.19 13.15
N GLY A 44 5.19 -10.41 12.73
CA GLY A 44 4.03 -9.67 13.21
C GLY A 44 3.80 -8.31 12.56
N ILE A 45 4.81 -7.69 11.94
CA ILE A 45 4.68 -6.39 11.26
C ILE A 45 4.07 -6.61 9.88
N THR A 46 2.96 -5.92 9.61
CA THR A 46 2.29 -5.98 8.30
C THR A 46 2.67 -4.77 7.47
N THR A 47 3.29 -5.01 6.31
CA THR A 47 3.60 -3.99 5.31
C THR A 47 2.60 -4.07 4.18
N VAL A 48 2.01 -2.93 3.84
CA VAL A 48 1.04 -2.80 2.78
C VAL A 48 1.60 -1.90 1.70
N ILE A 49 1.53 -2.35 0.46
CA ILE A 49 1.94 -1.61 -0.73
C ILE A 49 0.71 -1.45 -1.61
N ALA A 50 0.41 -0.22 -2.02
CA ALA A 50 -0.68 0.09 -2.93
C ALA A 50 -0.20 1.00 -4.06
N ASN A 51 -0.64 0.74 -5.29
CA ASN A 51 -0.55 1.74 -6.34
C ASN A 51 -1.79 2.64 -6.24
N ILE A 52 -1.58 3.94 -6.05
CA ILE A 52 -2.64 4.94 -5.93
C ILE A 52 -2.30 6.11 -6.87
N GLY A 53 -3.16 6.36 -7.85
CA GLY A 53 -2.95 7.45 -8.81
C GLY A 53 -1.69 7.26 -9.67
N GLY A 54 -1.36 6.01 -10.00
CA GLY A 54 -0.17 5.65 -10.77
C GLY A 54 1.15 5.70 -9.96
N ARG A 55 1.09 5.93 -8.64
CA ARG A 55 2.27 5.98 -7.77
C ARG A 55 2.24 4.89 -6.70
N PRO A 56 3.34 4.19 -6.44
CA PRO A 56 3.40 3.23 -5.34
C PRO A 56 3.51 3.95 -3.99
N TYR A 57 2.68 3.55 -3.04
CA TYR A 57 2.71 3.95 -1.64
C TYR A 57 2.95 2.74 -0.76
N THR A 58 3.64 2.94 0.36
CA THR A 58 3.93 1.88 1.34
C THR A 58 3.55 2.36 2.73
N ALA A 59 2.85 1.51 3.48
CA ALA A 59 2.50 1.73 4.88
C ALA A 59 2.93 0.53 5.71
N GLN A 60 3.49 0.81 6.88
CA GLN A 60 3.72 -0.21 7.90
C GLN A 60 2.62 -0.09 8.94
N LEU A 61 1.99 -1.22 9.23
CA LEU A 61 0.90 -1.30 10.18
C LEU A 61 1.37 -1.95 11.48
N PRO A 62 0.71 -1.65 12.61
CA PRO A 62 0.99 -2.28 13.88
C PRO A 62 0.92 -3.80 13.80
N ALA A 63 1.56 -4.47 14.77
CA ALA A 63 1.57 -5.92 14.81
C ALA A 63 0.16 -6.50 14.89
N ASN A 64 -0.07 -7.63 14.20
CA ASN A 64 -1.37 -8.33 14.15
C ASN A 64 -2.52 -7.52 13.52
N SER A 65 -2.22 -6.51 12.71
CA SER A 65 -3.26 -5.78 11.98
C SER A 65 -3.96 -6.69 10.96
N VAL A 66 -5.28 -6.67 10.95
CA VAL A 66 -6.11 -7.29 9.91
C VAL A 66 -6.30 -6.28 8.80
N VAL A 67 -5.94 -6.66 7.57
CA VAL A 67 -5.96 -5.77 6.43
C VAL A 67 -6.71 -6.42 5.27
N SER A 68 -7.59 -5.65 4.65
CA SER A 68 -8.12 -5.96 3.33
C SER A 68 -7.97 -4.75 2.42
N MET A 69 -7.67 -4.99 1.15
CA MET A 69 -7.57 -3.94 0.15
C MET A 69 -8.35 -4.33 -1.10
N ASN A 70 -8.99 -3.34 -1.70
CA ASN A 70 -9.65 -3.46 -2.98
C ASN A 70 -9.27 -2.25 -3.85
N SER A 71 -9.03 -2.49 -5.14
CA SER A 71 -8.75 -1.44 -6.11
C SER A 71 -9.73 -1.52 -7.26
N ASN A 72 -10.32 -0.37 -7.60
CA ASN A 72 -11.24 -0.22 -8.72
C ASN A 72 -10.71 0.85 -9.67
N TYR A 73 -10.73 0.54 -10.95
CA TYR A 73 -10.37 1.45 -12.02
C TYR A 73 -11.57 1.63 -12.93
N ARG A 74 -11.99 2.88 -13.11
CA ARG A 74 -13.12 3.24 -13.97
C ARG A 74 -12.68 4.33 -14.94
N ASN A 75 -12.95 4.12 -16.22
CA ASN A 75 -12.79 5.13 -17.25
C ASN A 75 -14.17 5.45 -17.82
N TYR A 76 -14.68 6.66 -17.56
CA TYR A 76 -15.94 7.14 -18.11
C TYR A 76 -15.66 8.38 -18.95
N ASN A 77 -16.00 8.34 -20.24
CA ASN A 77 -15.84 9.48 -21.17
C ASN A 77 -14.42 10.11 -21.16
N GLY A 78 -13.37 9.29 -21.00
CA GLY A 78 -11.98 9.77 -20.95
C GLY A 78 -11.56 10.31 -19.59
N GLN A 79 -12.46 10.39 -18.60
CA GLN A 79 -12.13 10.69 -17.22
C GLN A 79 -11.78 9.39 -16.49
N GLN A 80 -10.49 9.25 -16.19
CA GLN A 80 -9.96 8.17 -15.37
C GLN A 80 -10.24 8.46 -13.89
N SER A 81 -11.03 7.60 -13.27
CA SER A 81 -11.23 7.55 -11.82
C SER A 81 -10.63 6.25 -11.31
N GLU A 82 -9.66 6.37 -10.40
CA GLU A 82 -9.08 5.26 -9.68
C GLU A 82 -9.51 5.35 -8.23
N GLU A 83 -9.90 4.22 -7.65
CA GLU A 83 -10.29 4.13 -6.25
C GLU A 83 -9.61 2.96 -5.58
N VAL A 84 -8.91 3.21 -4.47
CA VAL A 84 -8.29 2.19 -3.64
C VAL A 84 -8.93 2.26 -2.26
N THR A 85 -9.63 1.21 -1.88
CA THR A 85 -10.20 1.06 -0.54
C THR A 85 -9.27 0.17 0.27
N ILE A 86 -8.84 0.65 1.43
CA ILE A 86 -8.12 -0.13 2.43
C ILE A 86 -8.93 -0.15 3.72
N VAL A 87 -9.01 -1.32 4.33
CA VAL A 87 -9.60 -1.52 5.65
C VAL A 87 -8.52 -2.08 6.57
N VAL A 88 -8.22 -1.37 7.66
CA VAL A 88 -7.25 -1.78 8.67
C VAL A 88 -7.96 -1.89 10.01
N ASN A 89 -8.05 -3.09 10.57
CA ASN A 89 -8.74 -3.35 11.84
C ASN A 89 -10.18 -2.78 11.89
N GLY A 90 -10.88 -2.78 10.75
CA GLY A 90 -12.23 -2.22 10.61
C GLY A 90 -12.29 -0.72 10.29
N ASP A 91 -11.17 0.01 10.37
CA ASP A 91 -11.10 1.41 9.94
C ASP A 91 -10.92 1.48 8.41
N VAL A 92 -11.86 2.17 7.75
CA VAL A 92 -11.93 2.27 6.29
C VAL A 92 -11.30 3.57 5.82
N THR A 93 -10.40 3.47 4.85
CA THR A 93 -9.91 4.61 4.08
C THR A 93 -10.10 4.34 2.59
N VAL A 94 -10.70 5.30 1.89
CA VAL A 94 -10.89 5.29 0.44
C VAL A 94 -10.04 6.39 -0.18
N TYR A 95 -9.08 5.98 -1.00
CA TYR A 95 -8.27 6.88 -1.82
C TYR A 95 -8.89 6.99 -3.20
N ARG A 96 -9.35 8.17 -3.59
CA ARG A 96 -9.89 8.41 -4.92
C ARG A 96 -8.98 9.35 -5.69
N THR A 97 -8.48 8.88 -6.83
CA THR A 97 -7.70 9.69 -7.76
C THR A 97 -8.55 10.07 -8.96
N MET A 98 -8.71 11.37 -9.18
CA MET A 98 -9.36 11.93 -10.36
C MET A 98 -8.47 13.02 -10.96
N ASN A 99 -8.25 12.99 -12.27
CA ASN A 99 -7.40 13.97 -12.98
C ASN A 99 -6.01 14.14 -12.34
N GLY A 100 -5.40 13.05 -11.86
CA GLY A 100 -4.08 13.04 -11.24
C GLY A 100 -4.03 13.58 -9.81
N ARG A 101 -5.17 13.97 -9.21
CA ARG A 101 -5.27 14.38 -7.82
C ARG A 101 -5.93 13.29 -6.99
N THR A 102 -5.25 12.87 -5.93
CA THR A 102 -5.77 11.89 -4.97
C THR A 102 -6.31 12.60 -3.73
N ILE A 103 -7.45 12.12 -3.22
CA ILE A 103 -7.99 12.51 -1.92
C ILE A 103 -8.22 11.25 -1.08
N ALA A 104 -8.00 11.35 0.24
CA ALA A 104 -8.35 10.32 1.20
C ALA A 104 -9.67 10.65 1.89
N THR A 105 -10.57 9.68 1.95
CA THR A 105 -11.87 9.77 2.62
C THR A 105 -12.13 8.55 3.49
N ASP A 106 -13.09 8.64 4.41
CA ASP A 106 -13.61 7.47 5.13
C ASP A 106 -14.58 6.66 4.25
N GLY A 107 -15.16 5.59 4.79
CA GLY A 107 -16.16 4.78 4.10
C GLY A 107 -17.49 5.50 3.79
N TYR A 108 -17.72 6.69 4.35
CA TYR A 108 -18.91 7.52 4.16
C TYR A 108 -18.66 8.71 3.21
N GLY A 109 -17.42 8.91 2.76
CA GLY A 109 -17.02 10.00 1.87
C GLY A 109 -16.55 11.28 2.60
N SER A 110 -16.41 11.27 3.92
CA SER A 110 -15.83 12.40 4.67
C SER A 110 -14.33 12.46 4.46
N ILE A 111 -13.78 13.65 4.23
CA ILE A 111 -12.33 13.82 4.05
C ILE A 111 -11.58 13.38 5.30
N ARG A 112 -10.52 12.58 5.10
CA ARG A 112 -9.60 12.15 6.15
C ARG A 112 -8.40 13.11 6.21
N PRO A 113 -8.32 14.00 7.22
CA PRO A 113 -7.22 14.95 7.32
C PRO A 113 -5.88 14.28 7.71
N ASP A 114 -5.93 13.07 8.26
CA ASP A 114 -4.75 12.24 8.55
C ASP A 114 -4.18 11.55 7.29
N GLY A 115 -4.94 11.58 6.18
CA GLY A 115 -4.57 10.92 4.93
C GLY A 115 -4.54 9.39 4.99
N GLY A 116 -5.09 8.81 6.07
CA GLY A 116 -5.11 7.37 6.34
C GLY A 116 -3.73 6.70 6.42
N PRO A 117 -3.66 5.36 6.27
CA PRO A 117 -2.41 4.60 6.40
C PRO A 117 -1.25 5.07 5.52
N PHE A 118 -1.54 5.63 4.34
CA PHE A 118 -0.53 6.09 3.38
C PHE A 118 -0.24 7.61 3.49
N ARG A 119 -0.94 8.34 4.37
CA ARG A 119 -0.74 9.78 4.63
C ARG A 119 -0.82 10.65 3.37
N ILE A 120 -1.84 10.44 2.54
CA ILE A 120 -2.07 11.18 1.29
C ILE A 120 -3.08 12.31 1.53
N TYR A 121 -2.74 13.55 1.13
CA TYR A 121 -3.54 14.77 1.32
C TYR A 121 -3.53 15.68 0.09
#